data_AF-A0A7X9IN82-F1
#
_entry.id   AF-A0A7X9IN82-F1
#
_cell.length_a   1.000
_cell.length_b   1.000
_cell.length_c   1.000
_cell.angle_alpha   90.00
_cell.angle_beta   90.00
_cell.angle_gamma   90.00
#
_symmetry.space_group_name_H-M   'P 1'
#
loop_
_entity.id
_entity.type
_entity.pdbx_description
1 polymer ?
#
loop_
_entity_poly.entity_id
_entity_poly.type
_entity_poly.pdbx_seq_one_letter_code
_entity_poly.pdbx_strand_id
1 'polypeptide(L)'
;MRNSKVLEPRWKRRFGSPVYLISVLFTFIILVIGLVFYQAEGKRVKNIIFDQLSIIARLQSGEIKSWLDKGRADAEETARSEFFAAAINHFLRQPSPQNTQEVRERLELTTQVYGYSRIMILDRGKKPVISVGQEAPAGAPDSFSPELKEALAQTETTGKVSSTDLHLPRPGSLPHLDIIAPVFYPLQGQEIKPEVNQPIAYLIMTAEAQKSLSPLIESWPIPSRTGEIQLVRKDGNEAVFLNELKDRKGTALSLRLPLSRKETAAVRAALGQYGQFEGLDYRGQKVMACLAPVPGTSWSIIAKIDQKEALSIWQKRSTLIILLILAVVAAGFLLTELFWQRREKASLAKLYQAETQARESQELFRVLTESSLTGVYLIQDGVFKYINQTLAEWFGYKPEELINKLGNLELTHPDDRATVAENNRLRLEKKIKSIRYDFKGLRKDGSVFYVEAHGSTIDYQGRPAI
;
A
#
# COMPACT_ATOMS: atom_id res chain seq x y z
N MET A 1 12.76 42.81 47.97
CA MET A 1 12.86 41.51 47.28
C MET A 1 12.04 41.56 46.00
N ARG A 2 12.69 41.49 44.84
CA ARG A 2 12.08 41.66 43.51
C ARG A 2 11.81 40.27 42.94
N ASN A 3 10.54 39.84 42.88
CA ASN A 3 10.15 38.55 42.32
C ASN A 3 10.38 38.56 40.79
N SER A 4 11.50 37.98 40.33
CA SER A 4 11.71 37.67 38.93
C SER A 4 10.84 36.46 38.56
N LYS A 5 9.65 36.72 38.02
CA LYS A 5 8.88 35.69 37.30
C LYS A 5 9.73 35.21 36.14
N VAL A 6 10.31 34.02 36.28
CA VAL A 6 11.02 33.30 35.22
C VAL A 6 10.05 33.18 34.04
N LEU A 7 10.35 33.88 32.95
CA LEU A 7 9.64 33.77 31.69
C LEU A 7 9.80 32.33 31.20
N GLU A 8 8.77 31.50 31.39
CA GLU A 8 8.78 30.17 30.79
C GLU A 8 8.97 30.29 29.28
N PRO A 9 9.83 29.45 28.68
CA PRO A 9 10.09 29.51 27.26
C PRO A 9 8.80 29.35 26.45
N ARG A 10 8.61 30.17 25.39
CA ARG A 10 7.39 30.17 24.56
C ARG A 10 6.99 28.77 24.04
N TRP A 11 7.94 27.86 23.89
CA TRP A 11 7.71 26.47 23.49
C TRP A 11 6.97 25.64 24.55
N LYS A 12 7.26 25.81 25.86
CA LYS A 12 6.56 25.08 26.94
C LYS A 12 5.06 25.40 26.98
N ARG A 13 4.69 26.67 26.82
CA ARG A 13 3.29 27.10 26.75
C ARG A 13 2.57 26.63 25.47
N ARG A 14 3.28 26.50 24.35
CA ARG A 14 2.73 25.92 23.11
C ARG A 14 2.42 24.42 23.28
N PHE A 15 3.39 23.63 23.73
CA PHE A 15 3.24 22.18 23.87
C PHE A 15 2.26 21.76 24.97
N GLY A 16 2.12 22.54 26.04
CA GLY A 16 1.17 22.25 27.12
C GLY A 16 -0.30 22.57 26.80
N SER A 17 -0.59 23.08 25.60
CA SER A 17 -1.94 23.48 25.26
C SER A 17 -2.79 22.31 24.74
N PRO A 18 -4.09 22.25 25.10
CA PRO A 18 -4.98 21.17 24.63
C PRO A 18 -5.11 21.13 23.11
N VAL A 19 -4.96 22.26 22.42
CA VAL A 19 -5.08 22.34 20.95
C VAL A 19 -3.92 21.64 20.24
N TYR A 20 -2.67 21.84 20.69
CA TYR A 20 -1.52 21.14 20.10
C TYR A 20 -1.58 19.64 20.42
N LEU A 21 -1.98 19.27 21.63
CA LEU A 21 -2.14 17.84 22.00
C LEU A 21 -3.18 17.14 21.12
N ILE A 22 -4.32 17.77 20.88
CA ILE A 22 -5.36 17.23 19.98
C ILE A 22 -4.83 17.13 18.54
N SER A 23 -4.09 18.13 18.05
CA SER A 23 -3.50 18.08 16.71
C SER A 23 -2.49 16.95 16.56
N VAL A 24 -1.59 16.77 17.53
CA VAL A 24 -0.60 15.70 17.52
C VAL A 24 -1.29 14.34 17.56
N LEU A 25 -2.31 14.19 18.40
CA LEU A 25 -3.11 12.96 18.47
C LEU A 25 -3.80 12.67 17.12
N PHE A 26 -4.40 13.68 16.48
CA PHE A 26 -5.08 13.52 15.20
C PHE A 26 -4.09 13.15 14.08
N THR A 27 -2.92 13.79 14.03
CA THR A 27 -1.84 13.42 13.11
C THR A 27 -1.40 11.98 13.34
N PHE A 28 -1.20 11.58 14.60
CA PHE A 28 -0.82 10.20 14.94
C PHE A 28 -1.88 9.20 14.47
N ILE A 29 -3.17 9.47 14.70
CA ILE A 29 -4.28 8.64 14.22
C ILE A 29 -4.26 8.51 12.69
N ILE A 30 -4.11 9.61 11.96
CA ILE A 30 -4.02 9.59 10.49
C ILE A 30 -2.85 8.73 10.01
N LEU A 31 -1.67 8.87 10.63
CA LEU A 31 -0.48 8.10 10.26
C LEU A 31 -0.68 6.60 10.53
N VAL A 32 -1.26 6.25 11.68
CA VAL A 32 -1.55 4.85 12.03
C VAL A 32 -2.57 4.26 11.05
N ILE A 33 -3.67 4.96 10.78
CA ILE A 33 -4.68 4.52 9.80
C ILE A 33 -4.06 4.36 8.42
N GLY A 34 -3.25 5.34 7.99
CA GLY A 34 -2.55 5.31 6.71
C GLY A 34 -1.59 4.12 6.57
N LEU A 35 -0.84 3.80 7.64
CA LEU A 35 0.09 2.67 7.66
C LEU A 35 -0.65 1.32 7.65
N VAL A 36 -1.71 1.18 8.45
CA VAL A 36 -2.56 -0.01 8.45
C VAL A 36 -3.20 -0.22 7.08
N PHE A 37 -3.75 0.84 6.48
CA PHE A 37 -4.34 0.80 5.15
C PHE A 37 -3.31 0.41 4.08
N TYR A 38 -2.11 1.00 4.10
CA TYR A 38 -1.02 0.68 3.17
C TYR A 38 -0.62 -0.81 3.23
N GLN A 39 -0.46 -1.35 4.44
CA GLN A 39 -0.12 -2.76 4.63
C GLN A 39 -1.25 -3.70 4.19
N ALA A 40 -2.50 -3.35 4.52
CA ALA A 40 -3.68 -4.13 4.14
C ALA A 40 -3.85 -4.16 2.61
N GLU A 41 -3.75 -3.02 1.95
CA GLU A 41 -3.91 -2.90 0.50
C GLU A 41 -2.77 -3.57 -0.25
N GLY A 42 -1.53 -3.50 0.25
CA GLY A 42 -0.39 -4.23 -0.32
C GLY A 42 -0.61 -5.75 -0.35
N LYS A 43 -1.15 -6.32 0.74
CA LYS A 43 -1.53 -7.75 0.79
C LYS A 43 -2.68 -8.05 -0.17
N ARG A 44 -3.69 -7.18 -0.23
CA ARG A 44 -4.85 -7.35 -1.10
C ARG A 44 -4.46 -7.41 -2.58
N VAL A 45 -3.61 -6.48 -3.03
CA VAL A 45 -3.11 -6.45 -4.41
C VAL A 45 -2.33 -7.71 -4.75
N LYS A 46 -1.44 -8.16 -3.85
CA LYS A 46 -0.72 -9.42 -4.05
C LYS A 46 -1.65 -10.62 -4.21
N ASN A 47 -2.67 -10.72 -3.35
CA ASN A 47 -3.64 -11.81 -3.43
C ASN A 47 -4.41 -11.79 -4.75
N ILE A 48 -4.85 -10.62 -5.21
CA ILE A 48 -5.54 -10.46 -6.51
C ILE A 48 -4.65 -10.95 -7.66
N ILE A 49 -3.37 -10.58 -7.66
CA ILE A 49 -2.40 -11.02 -8.67
C ILE A 49 -2.25 -12.54 -8.63
N PHE A 50 -2.12 -13.13 -7.44
CA PHE A 50 -2.03 -14.58 -7.30
C PHE A 50 -3.28 -15.32 -7.76
N ASP A 51 -4.47 -14.79 -7.45
CA ASP A 51 -5.73 -15.36 -7.90
C ASP A 51 -5.80 -15.33 -9.43
N GLN A 52 -5.43 -14.21 -10.06
CA GLN A 52 -5.32 -14.10 -11.52
C GLN A 52 -4.33 -15.12 -12.11
N LEU A 53 -3.12 -15.21 -11.57
CA LEU A 53 -2.11 -16.18 -12.02
C LEU A 53 -2.60 -17.62 -11.85
N SER A 54 -3.35 -17.91 -10.78
CA SER A 54 -3.91 -19.25 -10.54
C SER A 54 -4.98 -19.62 -11.55
N ILE A 55 -5.82 -18.66 -11.95
CA ILE A 55 -6.82 -18.84 -13.01
C ILE A 55 -6.10 -19.11 -14.33
N ILE A 56 -5.09 -18.31 -14.67
CA ILE A 56 -4.30 -18.49 -15.91
C ILE A 56 -3.64 -19.87 -15.92
N ALA A 57 -2.92 -20.24 -14.86
CA ALA A 57 -2.24 -21.53 -14.78
C ALA A 57 -3.21 -22.72 -14.93
N ARG A 58 -4.38 -22.68 -14.25
CA ARG A 58 -5.38 -23.74 -14.34
C ARG A 58 -6.05 -23.81 -15.71
N LEU A 59 -6.41 -22.65 -16.28
CA LEU A 59 -7.02 -22.57 -17.61
C LEU A 59 -6.07 -23.17 -18.66
N GLN A 60 -4.81 -22.73 -18.65
CA GLN A 60 -3.79 -23.17 -19.59
C GLN A 60 -3.42 -24.64 -19.41
N SER A 61 -3.35 -25.12 -18.16
CA SER A 61 -3.24 -26.56 -17.90
C SER A 61 -4.41 -27.35 -18.50
N GLY A 62 -5.64 -26.82 -18.44
CA GLY A 62 -6.83 -27.43 -19.00
C GLY A 62 -6.83 -27.45 -20.54
N GLU A 63 -6.33 -26.39 -21.17
CA GLU A 63 -6.17 -26.30 -22.63
C GLU A 63 -5.15 -27.32 -23.14
N ILE A 64 -3.98 -27.42 -22.50
CA ILE A 64 -2.95 -28.42 -22.86
C ILE A 64 -3.49 -29.83 -22.66
N LYS A 65 -4.19 -30.10 -21.56
CA LYS A 65 -4.83 -31.40 -21.33
C LYS A 65 -5.84 -31.72 -22.43
N SER A 66 -6.71 -30.78 -22.77
CA SER A 66 -7.71 -30.95 -23.82
C SER A 66 -7.08 -31.22 -25.18
N TRP A 67 -5.97 -30.54 -25.49
CA TRP A 67 -5.19 -30.78 -26.70
C TRP A 67 -4.60 -32.20 -26.73
N LEU A 68 -4.01 -32.67 -25.63
CA LEU A 68 -3.49 -34.04 -25.51
C LEU A 68 -4.59 -35.10 -25.65
N ASP A 69 -5.72 -34.91 -24.97
CA ASP A 69 -6.85 -35.83 -25.02
C ASP A 69 -7.47 -35.89 -26.42
N LYS A 70 -7.59 -34.73 -27.09
CA LYS A 70 -8.05 -34.65 -28.47
C LYS A 70 -7.13 -35.43 -29.40
N GLY A 71 -5.82 -35.25 -29.30
CA GLY A 71 -4.87 -35.99 -30.13
C GLY A 71 -5.00 -37.51 -29.96
N ARG A 72 -5.17 -37.98 -28.72
CA ARG A 72 -5.42 -39.41 -28.43
C ARG A 72 -6.74 -39.89 -29.03
N ALA A 73 -7.80 -39.11 -28.90
CA ALA A 73 -9.11 -39.43 -29.45
C ALA A 73 -9.11 -39.49 -30.98
N ASP A 74 -8.45 -38.53 -31.65
CA ASP A 74 -8.31 -38.50 -33.11
C ASP A 74 -7.58 -39.75 -33.62
N ALA A 75 -6.48 -40.14 -32.95
CA ALA A 75 -5.73 -41.34 -33.32
C ALA A 75 -6.52 -42.64 -33.06
N GLU A 76 -7.27 -42.69 -31.95
CA GLU A 76 -8.13 -43.83 -31.61
C GLU A 76 -9.28 -44.01 -32.60
N GLU A 77 -9.95 -42.92 -32.96
CA GLU A 77 -11.04 -42.91 -33.94
C GLU A 77 -10.56 -43.39 -35.31
N THR A 78 -9.43 -42.86 -35.79
CA THR A 78 -8.87 -43.25 -37.09
C THR A 78 -8.46 -44.72 -37.08
N ALA A 79 -7.80 -45.21 -36.02
CA ALA A 79 -7.33 -46.59 -35.95
C ALA A 79 -8.46 -47.62 -35.77
N ARG A 80 -9.56 -47.25 -35.10
CA ARG A 80 -10.74 -48.11 -34.90
C ARG A 80 -11.74 -48.07 -36.05
N SER A 81 -11.59 -47.14 -37.00
CA SER A 81 -12.44 -47.09 -38.18
C SER A 81 -12.31 -48.38 -39.00
N GLU A 82 -13.43 -49.09 -39.19
CA GLU A 82 -13.45 -50.34 -39.98
C GLU A 82 -12.97 -50.12 -41.41
N PHE A 83 -13.34 -48.98 -42.01
CA PHE A 83 -12.91 -48.60 -43.35
C PHE A 83 -11.40 -48.40 -43.43
N PHE A 84 -10.84 -47.69 -42.45
CA PHE A 84 -9.39 -47.45 -42.38
C PHE A 84 -8.63 -48.76 -42.14
N ALA A 85 -9.06 -49.57 -41.16
CA ALA A 85 -8.45 -50.86 -40.87
C ALA A 85 -8.50 -51.82 -42.07
N ALA A 86 -9.62 -51.84 -42.80
CA ALA A 86 -9.76 -52.63 -44.03
C ALA A 86 -8.79 -52.17 -45.13
N ALA A 87 -8.69 -50.86 -45.35
CA ALA A 87 -7.77 -50.29 -46.34
C ALA A 87 -6.30 -50.61 -46.00
N ILE A 88 -5.92 -50.47 -44.73
CA ILE A 88 -4.56 -50.82 -44.25
C ILE A 88 -4.30 -52.33 -44.38
N ASN A 89 -5.25 -53.19 -44.00
CA ASN A 89 -5.10 -54.64 -44.17
C ASN A 89 -4.96 -55.04 -45.65
N HIS A 90 -5.74 -54.42 -46.54
CA HIS A 90 -5.65 -54.67 -47.97
C HIS A 90 -4.28 -54.25 -48.53
N PHE A 91 -3.83 -53.04 -48.20
CA PHE A 91 -2.52 -52.51 -48.57
C PHE A 91 -1.36 -53.41 -48.09
N LEU A 92 -1.39 -53.86 -46.83
CA LEU A 92 -0.33 -54.71 -46.27
C LEU A 92 -0.27 -56.11 -46.90
N ARG A 93 -1.40 -56.66 -47.35
CA ARG A 93 -1.46 -57.99 -48.00
C ARG A 93 -1.13 -57.95 -49.48
N GLN A 94 -1.54 -56.89 -50.18
CA GLN A 94 -1.39 -56.74 -51.63
C GLN A 94 -0.92 -55.31 -51.96
N PRO A 95 0.37 -54.99 -51.73
CA PRO A 95 0.90 -53.68 -52.05
C PRO A 95 0.92 -53.48 -53.57
N SER A 96 0.10 -52.57 -54.06
CA SER A 96 0.09 -52.08 -55.44
C SER A 96 0.35 -50.58 -55.47
N PRO A 97 0.88 -50.01 -56.56
CA PRO A 97 1.06 -48.56 -56.68
C PRO A 97 -0.24 -47.79 -56.45
N GLN A 98 -1.38 -48.33 -56.91
CA GLN A 98 -2.70 -47.72 -56.75
C GLN A 98 -3.14 -47.69 -55.28
N ASN A 99 -3.10 -48.83 -54.58
CA ASN A 99 -3.50 -48.91 -53.16
C ASN A 99 -2.58 -48.06 -52.26
N THR A 100 -1.29 -48.03 -52.58
CA THR A 100 -0.31 -47.19 -51.87
C THR A 100 -0.66 -45.71 -52.00
N GLN A 101 -1.05 -45.29 -53.20
CA GLN A 101 -1.44 -43.91 -53.48
C GLN A 101 -2.76 -43.55 -52.78
N GLU A 102 -3.77 -44.43 -52.79
CA GLU A 102 -5.05 -44.19 -52.10
C GLU A 102 -4.86 -44.00 -50.58
N VAL A 103 -4.06 -44.86 -49.94
CA VAL A 103 -3.73 -44.72 -48.52
C VAL A 103 -2.92 -43.45 -48.28
N ARG A 104 -1.95 -43.13 -49.15
CA ARG A 104 -1.15 -41.90 -49.06
C ARG A 104 -2.01 -40.65 -49.11
N GLU A 105 -2.89 -40.52 -50.10
CA GLU A 105 -3.78 -39.37 -50.28
C GLU A 105 -4.72 -39.20 -49.08
N ARG A 106 -5.26 -40.31 -48.55
CA ARG A 106 -6.07 -40.28 -47.33
C ARG A 106 -5.29 -39.74 -46.13
N LEU A 107 -4.05 -40.20 -45.92
CA LEU A 107 -3.18 -39.73 -44.84
C LEU A 107 -2.76 -38.27 -45.04
N GLU A 108 -2.49 -37.85 -46.27
CA GLU A 108 -2.20 -36.46 -46.65
C GLU A 108 -3.35 -35.54 -46.26
N LEU A 109 -4.59 -35.90 -46.61
CA LEU A 109 -5.77 -35.17 -46.19
C LEU A 109 -5.87 -35.07 -44.66
N THR A 110 -5.61 -36.15 -43.92
CA THR A 110 -5.61 -36.13 -42.45
C THR A 110 -4.53 -35.20 -41.89
N THR A 111 -3.31 -35.19 -42.44
CA THR A 111 -2.26 -34.25 -42.00
C THR A 111 -2.67 -32.79 -42.20
N GLN A 112 -3.33 -32.48 -43.32
CA GLN A 112 -3.75 -31.12 -43.65
C GLN A 112 -4.93 -30.67 -42.78
N VAL A 113 -5.93 -31.52 -42.57
CA VAL A 113 -7.15 -31.20 -41.82
C VAL A 113 -6.88 -31.08 -40.31
N TYR A 114 -6.19 -32.05 -39.72
CA TYR A 114 -5.97 -32.09 -38.28
C TYR A 114 -4.67 -31.37 -37.85
N GLY A 115 -3.84 -30.98 -38.82
CA GLY A 115 -2.66 -30.16 -38.60
C GLY A 115 -1.41 -30.93 -38.12
N TYR A 116 -1.44 -32.27 -38.10
CA TYR A 116 -0.29 -33.11 -37.77
C TYR A 116 0.88 -32.85 -38.73
N SER A 117 2.10 -32.85 -38.19
CA SER A 117 3.33 -32.61 -38.97
C SER A 117 3.75 -33.83 -39.80
N ARG A 118 3.39 -35.02 -39.32
CA ARG A 118 3.66 -36.30 -39.97
C ARG A 118 2.65 -37.34 -39.51
N ILE A 119 2.25 -38.21 -40.44
CA ILE A 119 1.54 -39.45 -40.12
C ILE A 119 2.28 -40.62 -40.76
N MET A 120 2.49 -41.68 -39.99
CA MET A 120 3.24 -42.87 -40.40
C MET A 120 2.48 -44.13 -40.04
N ILE A 121 2.50 -45.12 -40.92
CA ILE A 121 2.00 -46.47 -40.63
C ILE A 121 3.19 -47.40 -40.53
N LEU A 122 3.23 -48.15 -39.44
CA LEU A 122 4.16 -49.26 -39.25
C LEU A 122 3.45 -50.59 -39.48
N ASP A 123 4.14 -51.56 -40.06
CA ASP A 123 3.69 -52.95 -40.07
C ASP A 123 3.76 -53.59 -38.67
N ARG A 124 3.34 -54.85 -38.57
CA ARG A 124 3.47 -55.65 -37.34
C ARG A 124 4.92 -55.80 -36.85
N GLY A 125 5.90 -55.72 -37.75
CA GLY A 125 7.33 -55.72 -37.45
C GLY A 125 7.88 -54.34 -37.05
N LYS A 126 7.01 -53.33 -36.87
CA LYS A 126 7.35 -51.94 -36.53
C LYS A 126 8.18 -51.24 -37.62
N LYS A 127 8.18 -51.77 -38.85
CA LYS A 127 8.84 -51.14 -40.00
C LYS A 127 7.88 -50.15 -40.66
N PRO A 128 8.32 -48.93 -41.00
CA PRO A 128 7.46 -47.97 -41.66
C PRO A 128 7.17 -48.40 -43.09
N VAL A 129 5.89 -48.57 -43.38
CA VAL A 129 5.38 -48.96 -44.71
C VAL A 129 4.90 -47.76 -45.52
N ILE A 130 4.38 -46.73 -44.83
CA ILE A 130 4.02 -45.46 -45.46
C ILE A 130 4.26 -44.32 -44.46
N SER A 131 4.75 -43.20 -44.98
CA SER A 131 4.97 -41.97 -44.22
C SER A 131 4.57 -40.79 -45.09
N VAL A 132 3.84 -39.86 -44.48
CA VAL A 132 3.32 -38.64 -45.09
C VAL A 132 3.65 -37.45 -44.18
N GLY A 133 4.01 -36.31 -44.79
CA GLY A 133 4.46 -35.11 -44.07
C GLY A 133 5.98 -35.01 -44.01
N GLN A 134 6.53 -34.53 -42.88
CA GLN A 134 7.98 -34.48 -42.68
C GLN A 134 8.61 -35.89 -42.78
N GLU A 135 9.81 -35.97 -43.34
CA GLU A 135 10.46 -37.23 -43.71
C GLU A 135 10.66 -38.17 -42.50
N ALA A 136 10.39 -39.46 -42.69
CA ALA A 136 10.63 -40.49 -41.69
C ALA A 136 12.13 -40.52 -41.30
N PRO A 137 12.49 -40.92 -40.07
CA PRO A 137 13.89 -41.09 -39.69
C PRO A 137 14.56 -42.10 -40.64
N ALA A 138 15.70 -41.73 -41.24
CA ALA A 138 16.46 -42.64 -42.08
C ALA A 138 16.83 -43.91 -41.28
N GLY A 139 16.63 -45.11 -41.84
CA GLY A 139 17.01 -46.37 -41.19
C GLY A 139 16.06 -46.90 -40.10
N ALA A 140 14.75 -46.66 -40.20
CA ALA A 140 13.76 -47.23 -39.27
C ALA A 140 13.76 -48.78 -39.30
N PRO A 141 13.55 -49.48 -38.15
CA PRO A 141 13.12 -48.97 -36.83
C PRO A 141 14.25 -48.57 -35.87
N ASP A 142 15.52 -48.90 -36.17
CA ASP A 142 16.63 -48.67 -35.24
C ASP A 142 16.86 -47.18 -34.95
N SER A 143 16.50 -46.32 -35.90
CA SER A 143 16.58 -44.86 -35.80
C SER A 143 15.44 -44.19 -35.03
N PHE A 144 14.47 -44.94 -34.49
CA PHE A 144 13.44 -44.35 -33.62
C PHE A 144 14.02 -43.87 -32.28
N SER A 145 13.47 -42.76 -31.78
CA SER A 145 13.80 -42.22 -30.46
C SER A 145 13.47 -43.24 -29.36
N PRO A 146 14.20 -43.22 -28.22
CA PRO A 146 13.87 -44.05 -27.07
C PRO A 146 12.40 -43.91 -26.63
N GLU A 147 11.88 -42.68 -26.65
CA GLU A 147 10.51 -42.36 -26.27
C GLU A 147 9.49 -43.01 -27.20
N LEU A 148 9.73 -42.96 -28.52
CA LEU A 148 8.85 -43.63 -29.50
C LEU A 148 8.91 -45.15 -29.36
N LYS A 149 10.09 -45.73 -29.10
CA LYS A 149 10.26 -47.17 -28.87
C LYS A 149 9.51 -47.64 -27.62
N GLU A 150 9.58 -46.87 -26.53
CA GLU A 150 8.87 -47.15 -25.29
C GLU A 150 7.35 -47.07 -25.48
N ALA A 151 6.85 -46.00 -26.12
CA ALA A 151 5.42 -45.83 -26.37
C ALA A 151 4.87 -46.91 -27.31
N LEU A 152 5.62 -47.31 -28.34
CA LEU A 152 5.26 -48.45 -29.20
C LEU A 152 5.16 -49.76 -28.41
N ALA A 153 6.12 -50.05 -27.53
CA ALA A 153 6.08 -51.24 -26.67
C ALA A 153 4.89 -51.22 -25.71
N GLN A 154 4.56 -50.04 -25.16
CA GLN A 154 3.40 -49.84 -24.31
C GLN A 154 2.09 -50.08 -25.08
N THR A 155 1.95 -49.52 -26.29
CA THR A 155 0.77 -49.73 -27.13
C THR A 155 0.62 -51.20 -27.54
N GLU A 156 1.71 -51.88 -27.88
CA GLU A 156 1.68 -53.30 -28.22
C GLU A 156 1.23 -54.16 -27.03
N THR A 157 1.70 -53.85 -25.82
CA THR A 157 1.35 -54.60 -24.60
C THR A 157 -0.08 -54.33 -24.15
N THR A 158 -0.54 -53.08 -24.25
CA THR A 158 -1.86 -52.67 -23.72
C THR A 158 -2.99 -52.78 -24.73
N GLY A 159 -2.67 -52.83 -26.03
CA GLY A 159 -3.65 -52.74 -27.12
C GLY A 159 -4.41 -51.41 -27.16
N LYS A 160 -3.92 -50.37 -26.46
CA LYS A 160 -4.55 -49.05 -26.36
C LYS A 160 -3.66 -47.96 -26.95
N VAL A 161 -4.28 -46.83 -27.29
CA VAL A 161 -3.56 -45.64 -27.74
C VAL A 161 -2.61 -45.16 -26.65
N SER A 162 -1.36 -44.91 -27.02
CA SER A 162 -0.36 -44.29 -26.15
C SER A 162 0.18 -43.02 -26.79
N SER A 163 0.88 -42.22 -26.00
CA SER A 163 1.53 -41.00 -26.46
C SER A 163 2.92 -40.93 -25.84
N THR A 164 3.90 -40.55 -26.65
CA THR A 164 5.23 -40.17 -26.13
C THR A 164 5.15 -38.91 -25.28
N ASP A 165 6.18 -38.68 -24.47
CA ASP A 165 6.46 -37.36 -23.93
C ASP A 165 7.06 -36.46 -25.04
N LEU A 166 7.12 -35.15 -24.82
CA LEU A 166 7.84 -34.22 -25.70
C LEU A 166 9.31 -34.62 -25.79
N HIS A 167 9.77 -34.85 -27.01
CA HIS A 167 11.14 -35.29 -27.27
C HIS A 167 11.65 -34.72 -28.59
N LEU A 168 12.97 -34.87 -28.78
CA LEU A 168 13.64 -34.52 -30.03
C LEU A 168 13.80 -35.81 -30.84
N PRO A 169 13.23 -35.94 -32.05
CA PRO A 169 13.46 -37.11 -32.88
C PRO A 169 14.93 -37.31 -33.23
N ARG A 170 15.67 -36.20 -33.42
CA ARG A 170 17.10 -36.18 -33.71
C ARG A 170 17.74 -34.98 -33.00
N PRO A 171 19.03 -35.04 -32.63
CA PRO A 171 19.73 -33.88 -32.10
C PRO A 171 19.59 -32.67 -33.05
N GLY A 172 19.13 -31.54 -32.53
CA GLY A 172 18.94 -30.30 -33.29
C GLY A 172 17.63 -30.18 -34.07
N SER A 173 16.73 -31.17 -34.02
CA SER A 173 15.37 -31.04 -34.58
C SER A 173 14.45 -30.21 -33.67
N LEU A 174 13.23 -29.95 -34.14
CA LEU A 174 12.20 -29.34 -33.31
C LEU A 174 11.59 -30.38 -32.35
N PRO A 175 11.13 -29.97 -31.15
CA PRO A 175 10.39 -30.83 -30.24
C PRO A 175 9.06 -31.27 -30.86
N HIS A 176 8.74 -32.55 -30.68
CA HIS A 176 7.45 -33.09 -31.10
C HIS A 176 6.89 -34.07 -30.07
N LEU A 177 5.64 -34.46 -30.30
CA LEU A 177 4.96 -35.50 -29.57
C LEU A 177 4.33 -36.47 -30.58
N ASP A 178 4.62 -37.75 -30.43
CA ASP A 178 4.03 -38.85 -31.19
C ASP A 178 2.87 -39.48 -30.42
N ILE A 179 1.75 -39.71 -31.11
CA ILE A 179 0.58 -40.47 -30.65
C ILE A 179 0.52 -41.76 -31.44
N ILE A 180 0.46 -42.90 -30.74
CA ILE A 180 0.53 -44.23 -31.33
C ILE A 180 -0.79 -44.94 -31.09
N ALA A 181 -1.46 -45.36 -32.16
CA ALA A 181 -2.69 -46.12 -32.11
C ALA A 181 -2.51 -47.50 -32.78
N PRO A 182 -2.89 -48.60 -32.11
CA PRO A 182 -2.86 -49.93 -32.71
C PRO A 182 -4.04 -50.10 -33.67
N VAL A 183 -3.77 -50.58 -34.87
CA VAL A 183 -4.80 -50.87 -35.88
C VAL A 183 -5.13 -52.36 -35.81
N PHE A 184 -6.37 -52.68 -35.49
CA PHE A 184 -6.89 -54.05 -35.47
C PHE A 184 -7.80 -54.29 -36.66
N TYR A 185 -7.70 -55.46 -37.27
CA TYR A 185 -8.63 -55.91 -38.29
C TYR A 185 -9.23 -57.24 -37.89
N PRO A 186 -10.55 -57.34 -37.66
CA PRO A 186 -11.18 -58.58 -37.21
C PRO A 186 -11.15 -59.61 -38.35
N LEU A 187 -10.79 -60.86 -38.01
CA LEU A 187 -11.11 -62.00 -38.85
C LEU A 187 -12.60 -62.29 -38.67
N GLN A 188 -13.34 -62.45 -39.78
CA GLN A 188 -14.81 -62.58 -39.85
C GLN A 188 -15.45 -63.24 -38.61
N GLY A 189 -16.30 -62.49 -37.91
CA GLY A 189 -17.11 -62.99 -36.79
C GLY A 189 -16.44 -62.99 -35.40
N GLN A 190 -15.19 -62.55 -35.26
CA GLN A 190 -14.52 -62.45 -33.97
C GLN A 190 -14.56 -61.03 -33.39
N GLU A 191 -14.93 -60.94 -32.11
CA GLU A 191 -14.87 -59.71 -31.32
C GLU A 191 -13.39 -59.32 -31.11
N ILE A 192 -13.05 -58.06 -31.38
CA ILE A 192 -11.68 -57.56 -31.16
C ILE A 192 -11.45 -57.45 -29.65
N LYS A 193 -10.69 -58.39 -29.09
CA LYS A 193 -10.18 -58.31 -27.73
C LYS A 193 -8.74 -57.80 -27.79
N PRO A 194 -8.44 -56.54 -27.41
CA PRO A 194 -7.10 -55.96 -27.51
C PRO A 194 -6.02 -56.73 -26.73
N GLU A 195 -6.44 -57.53 -25.74
CA GLU A 195 -5.58 -58.38 -24.92
C GLU A 195 -5.20 -59.71 -25.60
N VAL A 196 -5.90 -60.08 -26.68
CA VAL A 196 -5.77 -61.39 -27.36
C VAL A 196 -5.36 -61.22 -28.83
N ASN A 197 -5.92 -60.22 -29.51
CA ASN A 197 -5.64 -59.98 -30.92
C ASN A 197 -4.40 -59.08 -31.03
N GLN A 198 -3.40 -59.49 -31.80
CA GLN A 198 -2.27 -58.61 -32.12
C GLN A 198 -2.67 -57.60 -33.19
N PRO A 199 -2.19 -56.34 -33.10
CA PRO A 199 -2.46 -55.34 -34.12
C PRO A 199 -1.80 -55.74 -35.44
N ILE A 200 -2.47 -55.42 -36.55
CA ILE A 200 -1.93 -55.65 -37.90
C ILE A 200 -0.96 -54.55 -38.32
N ALA A 201 -1.08 -53.37 -37.71
CA ALA A 201 -0.28 -52.18 -37.97
C ALA A 201 -0.33 -51.21 -36.79
N TYR A 202 0.56 -50.23 -36.80
CA TYR A 202 0.54 -49.10 -35.86
C TYR A 202 0.45 -47.78 -36.62
N LEU A 203 -0.53 -46.96 -36.25
CA LEU A 203 -0.69 -45.59 -36.74
C LEU A 203 0.05 -44.64 -35.80
N ILE A 204 0.96 -43.84 -36.34
CA ILE A 204 1.71 -42.83 -35.60
C ILE A 204 1.32 -41.46 -36.15
N MET A 205 0.75 -40.62 -35.29
CA MET A 205 0.48 -39.21 -35.59
C MET A 205 1.45 -38.32 -34.82
N THR A 206 2.27 -37.55 -35.53
CA THR A 206 3.28 -36.67 -34.93
C THR A 206 2.80 -35.23 -34.92
N ALA A 207 2.67 -34.64 -33.73
CA ALA A 207 2.39 -33.23 -33.52
C ALA A 207 3.69 -32.47 -33.21
N GLU A 208 4.04 -31.48 -34.03
CA GLU A 208 5.18 -30.61 -33.79
C GLU A 208 4.82 -29.55 -32.73
N ALA A 209 5.63 -29.43 -31.68
CA ALA A 209 5.32 -28.57 -30.53
C ALA A 209 5.24 -27.08 -30.91
N GLN A 210 6.06 -26.62 -31.87
CA GLN A 210 6.05 -25.22 -32.30
C GLN A 210 4.75 -24.85 -33.02
N LYS A 211 4.19 -25.78 -33.82
CA LYS A 211 2.97 -25.55 -34.60
C LYS A 211 1.70 -25.73 -33.76
N SER A 212 1.68 -26.70 -32.85
CA SER A 212 0.46 -27.10 -32.13
C SER A 212 0.41 -26.64 -30.67
N LEU A 213 1.52 -26.74 -29.93
CA LEU A 213 1.55 -26.47 -28.49
C LEU A 213 1.90 -25.01 -28.18
N SER A 214 2.86 -24.43 -28.90
CA SER A 214 3.32 -23.06 -28.65
C SER A 214 2.22 -21.99 -28.76
N PRO A 215 1.26 -22.06 -29.71
CA PRO A 215 0.16 -21.10 -29.74
C PRO A 215 -0.73 -21.11 -28.49
N LEU A 216 -0.85 -22.26 -27.82
CA LEU A 216 -1.58 -22.36 -26.55
C LEU A 216 -0.81 -21.63 -25.44
N ILE A 217 0.50 -21.88 -25.35
CA ILE A 217 1.37 -21.38 -24.29
C ILE A 217 1.76 -19.90 -24.46
N GLU A 218 2.00 -19.43 -25.69
CA GLU A 218 2.43 -18.07 -25.96
C GLU A 218 1.30 -17.04 -25.77
N SER A 219 0.05 -17.50 -25.71
CA SER A 219 -1.11 -16.65 -25.49
C SER A 219 -1.24 -16.25 -24.01
N TRP A 220 -0.86 -15.02 -23.69
CA TRP A 220 -1.07 -14.47 -22.35
C TRP A 220 -2.41 -13.72 -22.30
N PRO A 221 -3.40 -14.17 -21.50
CA PRO A 221 -4.80 -13.76 -21.66
C PRO A 221 -5.13 -12.34 -21.15
N ILE A 222 -4.22 -11.72 -20.41
CA ILE A 222 -4.37 -10.36 -19.87
C ILE A 222 -3.22 -9.49 -20.34
N PRO A 223 -3.36 -8.17 -20.58
CA PRO A 223 -2.21 -7.35 -20.98
C PRO A 223 -1.06 -7.43 -19.97
N SER A 224 0.11 -7.91 -20.40
CA SER A 224 1.33 -7.90 -19.57
C SER A 224 2.59 -7.84 -20.40
N ARG A 225 3.57 -7.09 -19.91
CA ARG A 225 4.89 -6.96 -20.55
C ARG A 225 5.81 -8.13 -20.21
N THR A 226 5.76 -8.62 -18.98
CA THR A 226 6.63 -9.68 -18.43
C THR A 226 5.90 -10.99 -18.13
N GLY A 227 4.56 -10.99 -18.26
CA GLY A 227 3.73 -12.19 -18.22
C GLY A 227 4.24 -13.25 -19.19
N GLU A 228 4.40 -14.47 -18.68
CA GLU A 228 4.94 -15.61 -19.41
C GLU A 228 4.39 -16.92 -18.81
N ILE A 229 4.03 -17.86 -19.69
CA ILE A 229 3.71 -19.24 -19.33
C ILE A 229 4.94 -20.10 -19.62
N GLN A 230 5.28 -20.97 -18.68
CA GLN A 230 6.38 -21.92 -18.81
C GLN A 230 5.87 -23.31 -18.55
N LEU A 231 6.35 -24.26 -19.33
CA LEU A 231 6.08 -25.67 -19.18
C LEU A 231 7.39 -26.35 -18.80
N VAL A 232 7.38 -27.09 -17.70
CA VAL A 232 8.58 -27.77 -17.19
C VAL A 232 8.26 -29.20 -16.79
N ARG A 233 9.26 -30.07 -16.84
CA ARG A 233 9.22 -31.40 -16.20
C ARG A 233 10.48 -31.67 -15.43
N LYS A 234 10.41 -32.64 -14.52
CA LYS A 234 11.60 -33.20 -13.89
C LYS A 234 12.24 -34.23 -14.82
N ASP A 235 13.54 -34.11 -15.03
CA ASP A 235 14.36 -35.08 -15.75
C ASP A 235 15.62 -35.35 -14.93
N GLY A 236 15.70 -36.56 -14.35
CA GLY A 236 16.76 -36.90 -13.39
C GLY A 236 16.83 -35.92 -12.21
N ASN A 237 17.97 -35.24 -12.08
CA ASN A 237 18.24 -34.25 -11.03
C ASN A 237 18.11 -32.79 -11.51
N GLU A 238 17.41 -32.58 -12.61
CA GLU A 238 17.20 -31.28 -13.24
C GLU A 238 15.72 -31.01 -13.54
N ALA A 239 15.36 -29.73 -13.63
CA ALA A 239 14.12 -29.26 -14.21
C ALA A 239 14.40 -28.82 -15.66
N VAL A 240 13.67 -29.38 -16.61
CA VAL A 240 13.83 -29.14 -18.05
C VAL A 240 12.63 -28.34 -18.56
N PHE A 241 12.91 -27.29 -19.33
CA PHE A 241 11.87 -26.48 -19.97
C PHE A 241 11.40 -27.15 -21.25
N LEU A 242 10.08 -27.19 -21.47
CA LEU A 242 9.44 -27.88 -22.60
C LEU A 242 9.00 -26.94 -23.72
N ASN A 243 9.04 -25.62 -23.50
CA ASN A 243 8.66 -24.62 -24.47
C ASN A 243 9.75 -23.55 -24.68
N GLU A 244 9.58 -22.78 -25.76
CA GLU A 244 10.34 -21.57 -26.00
C GLU A 244 9.95 -20.48 -25.01
N LEU A 245 10.96 -19.82 -24.43
CA LEU A 245 10.76 -18.75 -23.46
C LEU A 245 10.69 -17.40 -24.16
N LYS A 246 10.02 -16.45 -23.52
CA LYS A 246 9.74 -15.11 -24.04
C LYS A 246 11.01 -14.33 -24.34
N ASP A 247 12.00 -14.39 -23.45
CA ASP A 247 13.25 -13.61 -23.55
C ASP A 247 14.43 -14.39 -24.15
N ARG A 248 14.30 -15.70 -24.35
CA ARG A 248 15.39 -16.56 -24.81
C ARG A 248 14.86 -17.63 -25.75
N LYS A 249 15.47 -17.71 -26.95
CA LYS A 249 15.20 -18.76 -27.93
C LYS A 249 16.14 -19.96 -27.79
N GLY A 250 15.71 -21.11 -28.31
CA GLY A 250 16.43 -22.39 -28.21
C GLY A 250 16.40 -22.96 -26.79
N THR A 251 15.30 -22.76 -26.07
CA THR A 251 15.15 -23.22 -24.68
C THR A 251 14.39 -24.52 -24.57
N ALA A 252 13.50 -24.83 -25.50
CA ALA A 252 12.70 -26.05 -25.47
C ALA A 252 13.61 -27.30 -25.47
N LEU A 253 13.43 -28.15 -24.46
CA LEU A 253 14.20 -29.35 -24.15
C LEU A 253 15.72 -29.15 -23.95
N SER A 254 16.20 -27.91 -24.01
CA SER A 254 17.63 -27.57 -23.96
C SER A 254 18.00 -26.80 -22.70
N LEU A 255 17.11 -25.91 -22.22
CA LEU A 255 17.33 -25.19 -20.97
C LEU A 255 17.04 -26.12 -19.79
N ARG A 256 18.02 -26.25 -18.90
CA ARG A 256 17.95 -27.08 -17.70
C ARG A 256 18.37 -26.30 -16.46
N LEU A 257 17.75 -26.59 -15.33
CA LEU A 257 18.10 -26.04 -14.03
C LEU A 257 18.30 -27.17 -13.00
N PRO A 258 19.39 -27.15 -12.21
CA PRO A 258 19.60 -28.18 -11.19
C PRO A 258 18.55 -28.06 -10.08
N LEU A 259 18.03 -29.20 -9.59
CA LEU A 259 17.00 -29.23 -8.54
C LEU A 259 17.48 -28.68 -7.19
N SER A 260 18.77 -28.36 -7.05
CA SER A 260 19.32 -27.64 -5.90
C SER A 260 18.82 -26.19 -5.81
N ARG A 261 18.42 -25.55 -6.92
CA ARG A 261 17.92 -24.16 -6.96
C ARG A 261 16.44 -24.03 -6.58
N LYS A 262 16.12 -24.38 -5.33
CA LYS A 262 14.74 -24.41 -4.78
C LYS A 262 14.07 -23.04 -4.67
N GLU A 263 14.83 -21.97 -4.84
CA GLU A 263 14.37 -20.58 -4.94
C GLU A 263 13.75 -20.25 -6.30
N THR A 264 13.83 -21.16 -7.28
CA THR A 264 13.27 -20.94 -8.63
C THR A 264 11.89 -21.58 -8.81
N ALA A 265 11.02 -20.89 -9.53
CA ALA A 265 9.66 -21.39 -9.84
C ALA A 265 9.70 -22.72 -10.62
N ALA A 266 10.60 -22.84 -11.60
CA ALA A 266 10.77 -24.02 -12.43
C ALA A 266 11.13 -25.28 -11.65
N VAL A 267 12.09 -25.18 -10.71
CA VAL A 267 12.49 -26.31 -9.87
C VAL A 267 11.36 -26.73 -8.94
N ARG A 268 10.64 -25.78 -8.34
CA ARG A 268 9.50 -26.12 -7.46
C ARG A 268 8.38 -26.82 -8.20
N ALA A 269 8.03 -26.32 -9.39
CA ALA A 269 7.03 -26.94 -10.25
C ALA A 269 7.45 -28.37 -10.63
N ALA A 270 8.70 -28.57 -11.09
CA ALA A 270 9.23 -29.89 -11.41
C ALA A 270 9.27 -30.86 -10.21
N LEU A 271 9.42 -30.35 -8.98
CA LEU A 271 9.33 -31.14 -7.74
C LEU A 271 7.88 -31.43 -7.29
N GLY A 272 6.87 -30.98 -8.04
CA GLY A 272 5.46 -31.15 -7.71
C GLY A 272 4.96 -30.24 -6.58
N GLN A 273 5.70 -29.17 -6.27
CA GLN A 273 5.30 -28.19 -5.25
C GLN A 273 4.40 -27.12 -5.88
N TYR A 274 3.11 -27.42 -5.94
CA TYR A 274 2.11 -26.56 -6.60
C TYR A 274 1.57 -25.45 -5.70
N GLY A 275 0.97 -24.43 -6.32
CA GLY A 275 0.35 -23.30 -5.65
C GLY A 275 1.01 -21.95 -5.94
N GLN A 276 0.79 -20.99 -5.05
CA GLN A 276 1.34 -19.64 -5.15
C GLN A 276 2.82 -19.65 -4.76
N PHE A 277 3.64 -18.93 -5.52
CA PHE A 277 5.07 -18.85 -5.30
C PHE A 277 5.62 -17.44 -5.54
N GLU A 278 6.38 -16.90 -4.59
CA GLU A 278 7.26 -15.76 -4.79
C GLU A 278 8.71 -16.23 -4.71
N GLY A 279 9.51 -15.91 -5.72
CA GLY A 279 10.90 -16.32 -5.77
C GLY A 279 11.58 -15.82 -7.02
N LEU A 280 12.54 -16.60 -7.51
CA LEU A 280 13.30 -16.27 -8.70
C LEU A 280 12.76 -17.03 -9.92
N ASP A 281 12.98 -16.46 -11.11
CA ASP A 281 12.84 -17.18 -12.37
C ASP A 281 14.19 -17.64 -12.92
N TYR A 282 14.18 -18.21 -14.14
CA TYR A 282 15.40 -18.66 -14.84
C TYR A 282 16.40 -17.53 -15.13
N ARG A 283 15.97 -16.26 -15.12
CA ARG A 283 16.80 -15.06 -15.30
C ARG A 283 17.36 -14.55 -13.98
N GLY A 284 16.99 -15.14 -12.85
CA GLY A 284 17.32 -14.64 -11.51
C GLY A 284 16.51 -13.40 -11.11
N GLN A 285 15.41 -13.09 -11.79
CA GLN A 285 14.54 -11.96 -11.45
C GLN A 285 13.47 -12.38 -10.44
N LYS A 286 13.08 -11.46 -9.55
CA LYS A 286 11.98 -11.71 -8.61
C LYS A 286 10.64 -11.71 -9.33
N VAL A 287 9.93 -12.84 -9.22
CA VAL A 287 8.64 -13.06 -9.89
C VAL A 287 7.58 -13.49 -8.88
N MET A 288 6.34 -13.19 -9.23
CA MET A 288 5.16 -13.83 -8.65
C MET A 288 4.67 -14.88 -9.64
N ALA A 289 4.45 -16.10 -9.17
CA ALA A 289 4.08 -17.22 -10.01
C ALA A 289 2.98 -18.07 -9.38
N CYS A 290 2.20 -18.76 -10.22
CA CYS A 290 1.37 -19.87 -9.81
C CYS A 290 1.80 -21.13 -10.56
N LEU A 291 1.99 -22.21 -9.81
CA LEU A 291 2.49 -23.50 -10.28
C LEU A 291 1.33 -24.50 -10.25
N ALA A 292 1.08 -25.20 -11.36
CA ALA A 292 0.04 -26.21 -11.45
C ALA A 292 0.51 -27.45 -12.23
N PRO A 293 -0.02 -28.65 -11.93
CA PRO A 293 0.25 -29.84 -12.73
C PRO A 293 -0.55 -29.81 -14.03
N VAL A 294 -0.04 -30.42 -15.09
CA VAL A 294 -0.83 -30.79 -16.28
C VAL A 294 -1.33 -32.23 -16.10
N PRO A 295 -2.64 -32.46 -15.86
CA PRO A 295 -3.14 -33.79 -15.53
C PRO A 295 -2.85 -34.83 -16.61
N GLY A 296 -2.46 -36.04 -16.20
CA GLY A 296 -2.14 -37.14 -17.12
C GLY A 296 -0.75 -37.05 -17.75
N THR A 297 0.11 -36.13 -17.29
CA THR A 297 1.50 -35.97 -17.74
C THR A 297 2.44 -35.74 -16.56
N SER A 298 3.75 -35.77 -16.83
CA SER A 298 4.80 -35.33 -15.89
C SER A 298 4.99 -33.79 -15.88
N TRP A 299 4.22 -33.06 -16.68
CA TRP A 299 4.45 -31.65 -16.93
C TRP A 299 3.82 -30.79 -15.84
N SER A 300 4.49 -29.68 -15.59
CA SER A 300 4.01 -28.63 -14.71
C SER A 300 4.00 -27.31 -15.45
N ILE A 301 2.93 -26.56 -15.28
CA ILE A 301 2.76 -25.24 -15.84
C ILE A 301 3.06 -24.16 -14.80
N ILE A 302 3.64 -23.07 -15.26
CA ILE A 302 4.04 -21.92 -14.46
C ILE A 302 3.50 -20.69 -15.15
N ALA A 303 2.47 -20.07 -14.57
CA ALA A 303 2.07 -18.73 -14.96
C ALA A 303 2.80 -17.74 -14.06
N LYS A 304 3.63 -16.87 -14.64
CA LYS A 304 4.42 -15.90 -13.86
C LYS A 304 4.37 -14.49 -14.43
N ILE A 305 4.68 -13.53 -13.57
CA ILE A 305 4.88 -12.12 -13.91
C ILE A 305 6.01 -11.54 -13.05
N ASP A 306 6.78 -10.59 -13.58
CA ASP A 306 7.81 -9.92 -12.80
C ASP A 306 7.19 -9.12 -11.66
N GLN A 307 7.75 -9.26 -10.45
CA GLN A 307 7.20 -8.62 -9.25
C GLN A 307 7.16 -7.09 -9.38
N LYS A 308 8.12 -6.50 -10.11
CA LYS A 308 8.15 -5.06 -10.39
C LYS A 308 6.97 -4.61 -11.26
N GLU A 309 6.61 -5.37 -12.30
CA GLU A 309 5.44 -5.06 -13.11
C GLU A 309 4.16 -5.25 -12.30
N ALA A 310 4.04 -6.41 -11.65
CA ALA A 310 2.86 -6.79 -10.89
C ALA A 310 2.49 -5.75 -9.81
N LEU A 311 3.50 -5.23 -9.11
CA LEU A 311 3.31 -4.23 -8.04
C LEU A 311 3.43 -2.78 -8.52
N SER A 312 3.76 -2.52 -9.80
CA SER A 312 4.00 -1.16 -10.30
C SER A 312 2.80 -0.23 -10.11
N ILE A 313 1.59 -0.75 -10.34
CA ILE A 313 0.33 -0.01 -10.19
C ILE A 313 0.13 0.40 -8.72
N TRP A 314 0.34 -0.53 -7.78
CA TRP A 314 0.22 -0.27 -6.35
C TRP A 314 1.32 0.67 -5.84
N GLN A 315 2.56 0.53 -6.31
CA GLN A 315 3.66 1.43 -5.91
C GLN A 315 3.36 2.88 -6.31
N LYS A 316 2.85 3.12 -7.52
CA LYS A 316 2.47 4.46 -7.98
C LYS A 316 1.29 5.04 -7.19
N ARG A 317 0.22 4.26 -7.00
CA ARG A 317 -0.97 4.70 -6.26
C ARG A 317 -0.67 4.95 -4.78
N SER A 318 0.12 4.09 -4.14
CA SER A 318 0.48 4.26 -2.73
C SER A 318 1.39 5.47 -2.50
N THR A 319 2.29 5.77 -3.43
CA THR A 319 3.09 7.01 -3.37
C THR A 319 2.19 8.25 -3.37
N LEU A 320 1.17 8.29 -4.23
CA LEU A 320 0.19 9.39 -4.25
C LEU A 320 -0.60 9.49 -2.93
N ILE A 321 -1.03 8.35 -2.37
CA ILE A 321 -1.75 8.33 -1.08
C ILE A 321 -0.87 8.86 0.05
N ILE A 322 0.40 8.46 0.11
CA ILE A 322 1.35 8.96 1.12
C ILE A 322 1.53 10.48 0.97
N LEU A 323 1.69 10.99 -0.25
CA LEU A 323 1.81 12.43 -0.50
C LEU A 323 0.54 13.19 -0.07
N LEU A 324 -0.66 12.65 -0.32
CA LEU A 324 -1.91 13.25 0.13
C LEU A 324 -2.03 13.25 1.66
N ILE A 325 -1.64 12.16 2.32
CA ILE A 325 -1.61 12.09 3.80
C ILE A 325 -0.64 13.14 4.36
N LEU A 326 0.56 13.26 3.79
CA LEU A 326 1.54 14.27 4.18
C LEU A 326 1.01 15.69 3.98
N ALA A 327 0.31 15.94 2.87
CA ALA A 327 -0.32 17.23 2.60
C ALA A 327 -1.41 17.58 3.62
N VAL A 328 -2.27 16.61 4.00
CA VAL A 328 -3.31 16.79 5.02
C VAL A 328 -2.69 17.06 6.40
N VAL A 329 -1.64 16.33 6.77
CA VAL A 329 -0.90 16.56 8.02
C VAL A 329 -0.26 17.95 8.04
N ALA A 330 0.38 18.36 6.95
CA ALA A 330 0.97 19.69 6.81
C ALA A 330 -0.09 20.80 6.90
N ALA A 331 -1.24 20.63 6.23
CA ALA A 331 -2.36 21.56 6.31
C ALA A 331 -2.93 21.65 7.74
N GLY A 332 -3.07 20.52 8.44
CA GLY A 332 -3.49 20.48 9.84
C GLY A 332 -2.53 21.24 10.75
N PHE A 333 -1.21 21.04 10.58
CA PHE A 333 -0.20 21.77 11.31
C PHE A 333 -0.28 23.29 11.04
N LEU A 334 -0.39 23.69 9.77
CA LEU A 334 -0.56 25.10 9.39
C LEU A 334 -1.82 25.73 10.01
N LEU A 335 -2.95 25.02 9.99
CA LEU A 335 -4.19 25.49 10.60
C LEU A 335 -4.04 25.67 12.12
N THR A 336 -3.35 24.76 12.80
CA THR A 336 -3.09 24.90 14.24
C THR A 336 -2.21 26.10 14.53
N GLU A 337 -1.15 26.32 13.75
CA GLU A 337 -0.30 27.52 13.87
C GLU A 337 -1.09 28.81 13.62
N LEU A 338 -1.93 28.87 12.58
CA LEU A 338 -2.78 30.02 12.29
C LEU A 338 -3.78 30.30 13.43
N PHE A 339 -4.39 29.25 13.98
CA PHE A 339 -5.30 29.38 15.12
C PHE A 339 -4.56 29.91 16.37
N TRP A 340 -3.34 29.44 16.61
CA TRP A 340 -2.48 29.93 17.69
C TRP A 340 -2.12 31.40 17.53
N GLN A 341 -1.70 31.81 16.33
CA GLN A 341 -1.39 33.21 16.04
C GLN A 341 -2.59 34.12 16.26
N ARG A 342 -3.79 33.70 15.84
CA ARG A 342 -5.04 34.46 16.07
C ARG A 342 -5.33 34.61 17.55
N ARG A 343 -5.17 33.55 18.36
CA ARG A 343 -5.35 33.60 19.81
C ARG A 343 -4.36 34.53 20.50
N GLU A 344 -3.09 34.49 20.13
CA GLU A 344 -2.05 35.34 20.71
C GLU A 344 -2.32 36.82 20.41
N LYS A 345 -2.65 37.17 19.16
CA LYS A 345 -3.04 38.54 18.77
C LYS A 345 -4.26 39.03 19.55
N ALA A 346 -5.28 38.20 19.71
CA ALA A 346 -6.48 38.56 20.47
C ALA A 346 -6.19 38.78 21.96
N SER A 347 -5.32 37.97 22.56
CA SER A 347 -4.89 38.15 23.95
C SER A 347 -4.12 39.45 24.15
N LEU A 348 -3.23 39.78 23.21
CA LEU A 348 -2.44 41.00 23.26
C LEU A 348 -3.32 42.25 23.09
N ALA A 349 -4.28 42.21 22.15
CA ALA A 349 -5.24 43.30 21.95
C ALA A 349 -6.07 43.58 23.22
N LYS A 350 -6.53 42.53 23.92
CA LYS A 350 -7.23 42.69 25.21
C LYS A 350 -6.34 43.33 26.29
N LEU A 351 -5.07 42.95 26.33
CA LEU A 351 -4.12 43.53 27.30
C LEU A 351 -3.91 45.02 27.02
N TYR A 352 -3.68 45.40 25.76
CA TYR A 352 -3.55 46.80 25.37
C TYR A 352 -4.82 47.60 25.69
N GLN A 353 -6.01 47.05 25.42
CA GLN A 353 -7.27 47.73 25.76
C GLN A 353 -7.40 47.96 27.28
N ALA A 354 -7.08 46.97 28.10
CA ALA A 354 -7.12 47.11 29.56
C ALA A 354 -6.09 48.12 30.09
N GLU A 355 -4.88 48.14 29.50
CA GLU A 355 -3.83 49.11 29.83
C GLU A 355 -4.24 50.53 29.44
N THR A 356 -4.79 50.74 28.25
CA THR A 356 -5.28 52.04 27.80
C THR A 356 -6.42 52.53 28.68
N GLN A 357 -7.42 51.68 29.00
CA GLN A 357 -8.51 52.04 29.91
C GLN A 357 -8.01 52.40 31.31
N ALA A 358 -7.04 51.66 31.84
CA ALA A 358 -6.43 51.96 33.14
C ALA A 358 -5.69 53.31 33.10
N ARG A 359 -4.94 53.57 32.03
CA ARG A 359 -4.22 54.83 31.83
C ARG A 359 -5.16 56.02 31.68
N GLU A 360 -6.21 55.89 30.87
CA GLU A 360 -7.23 56.93 30.68
C GLU A 360 -7.94 57.25 32.00
N SER A 361 -8.29 56.23 32.78
CA SER A 361 -8.89 56.42 34.12
C SER A 361 -7.93 57.15 35.08
N GLN A 362 -6.65 56.79 35.07
CA GLN A 362 -5.64 57.44 35.91
C GLN A 362 -5.40 58.90 35.49
N GLU A 363 -5.30 59.18 34.20
CA GLU A 363 -5.15 60.54 33.67
C GLU A 363 -6.39 61.39 33.95
N LEU A 364 -7.60 60.84 33.76
CA LEU A 364 -8.85 61.53 34.09
C LEU A 364 -8.92 61.86 35.59
N PHE A 365 -8.56 60.92 36.46
CA PHE A 365 -8.47 61.19 37.91
C PHE A 365 -7.47 62.31 38.20
N ARG A 366 -6.27 62.26 37.60
CA ARG A 366 -5.24 63.30 37.77
C ARG A 366 -5.74 64.67 37.34
N VAL A 367 -6.33 64.79 36.14
CA VAL A 367 -6.86 66.05 35.62
C VAL A 367 -7.97 66.58 36.52
N LEU A 368 -8.98 65.77 36.86
CA LEU A 368 -10.11 66.20 37.69
C LEU A 368 -9.69 66.66 39.09
N THR A 369 -8.65 66.04 39.65
CA THR A 369 -8.17 66.36 41.00
C THR A 369 -7.19 67.52 41.00
N GLU A 370 -6.25 67.61 40.05
CA GLU A 370 -5.26 68.69 39.96
C GLU A 370 -5.87 70.01 39.46
N SER A 371 -6.87 69.97 38.58
CA SER A 371 -7.58 71.18 38.13
C SER A 371 -8.70 71.63 39.07
N SER A 372 -8.91 70.91 40.19
CA SER A 372 -9.92 71.27 41.17
C SER A 372 -9.51 72.53 41.93
N LEU A 373 -10.39 73.54 41.96
CA LEU A 373 -10.22 74.72 42.82
C LEU A 373 -10.37 74.39 44.32
N THR A 374 -10.76 73.16 44.67
CA THR A 374 -10.84 72.69 46.05
C THR A 374 -9.67 71.76 46.35
N GLY A 375 -9.10 71.90 47.55
CA GLY A 375 -8.11 70.94 48.06
C GLY A 375 -8.70 69.54 48.21
N VAL A 376 -8.13 68.56 47.50
CA VAL A 376 -8.47 67.14 47.63
C VAL A 376 -7.37 66.47 48.44
N TYR A 377 -7.75 65.66 49.42
CA TYR A 377 -6.82 64.89 50.23
C TYR A 377 -7.30 63.46 50.46
N LEU A 378 -6.36 62.63 50.83
CA LEU A 378 -6.57 61.30 51.39
C LEU A 378 -5.65 61.16 52.60
N ILE A 379 -6.20 60.81 53.75
CA ILE A 379 -5.46 60.60 54.99
C ILE A 379 -5.65 59.16 55.46
N GLN A 380 -4.54 58.48 55.73
CA GLN A 380 -4.55 57.16 56.35
C GLN A 380 -3.40 57.07 57.34
N ASP A 381 -3.64 56.41 58.48
CA ASP A 381 -2.68 56.29 59.58
C ASP A 381 -2.18 57.66 60.09
N GLY A 382 -3.06 58.67 60.06
CA GLY A 382 -2.75 60.02 60.54
C GLY A 382 -1.89 60.88 59.62
N VAL A 383 -1.50 60.39 58.43
CA VAL A 383 -0.67 61.13 57.46
C VAL A 383 -1.36 61.25 56.10
N PHE A 384 -1.04 62.30 55.34
CA PHE A 384 -1.52 62.42 53.96
C PHE A 384 -0.95 61.33 53.06
N LYS A 385 -1.81 60.56 52.40
CA LYS A 385 -1.47 59.57 51.36
C LYS A 385 -1.58 60.13 49.96
N TYR A 386 -2.47 61.09 49.77
CA TYR A 386 -2.62 61.84 48.52
C TYR A 386 -3.10 63.24 48.87
N ILE A 387 -2.62 64.23 48.13
CA ILE A 387 -3.19 65.57 48.09
C ILE A 387 -3.09 66.08 46.65
N ASN A 388 -4.03 66.92 46.24
CA ASN A 388 -3.89 67.64 44.98
C ASN A 388 -3.01 68.90 45.14
N GLN A 389 -2.60 69.47 44.02
CA GLN A 389 -1.74 70.66 43.96
C GLN A 389 -2.37 71.85 44.69
N THR A 390 -3.67 72.08 44.51
CA THR A 390 -4.42 73.18 45.14
C THR A 390 -4.31 73.18 46.67
N LEU A 391 -4.44 72.00 47.32
CA LEU A 391 -4.28 71.90 48.76
C LEU A 391 -2.85 72.25 49.19
N ALA A 392 -1.85 71.71 48.50
CA ALA A 392 -0.45 72.00 48.81
C ALA A 392 -0.16 73.51 48.72
N GLU A 393 -0.66 74.17 47.66
CA GLU A 393 -0.54 75.61 47.45
C GLU A 393 -1.23 76.43 48.54
N TRP A 394 -2.45 76.07 48.95
CA TRP A 394 -3.18 76.77 50.01
C TRP A 394 -2.42 76.82 51.33
N PHE A 395 -1.75 75.72 51.69
CA PHE A 395 -0.94 75.60 52.90
C PHE A 395 0.52 76.06 52.72
N GLY A 396 0.93 76.41 51.50
CA GLY A 396 2.29 76.89 51.20
C GLY A 396 3.37 75.81 51.19
N TYR A 397 2.99 74.55 50.93
CA TYR A 397 3.90 73.41 50.85
C TYR A 397 3.99 72.87 49.43
N LYS A 398 5.06 72.13 49.14
CA LYS A 398 5.07 71.24 47.97
C LYS A 398 4.42 69.89 48.32
N PRO A 399 3.76 69.20 47.38
CA PRO A 399 3.12 67.92 47.68
C PRO A 399 4.04 66.89 48.35
N GLU A 400 5.31 66.84 47.95
CA GLU A 400 6.30 65.90 48.49
C GLU A 400 6.75 66.22 49.92
N GLU A 401 6.43 67.43 50.42
CA GLU A 401 6.68 67.83 51.81
C GLU A 401 5.56 67.38 52.74
N LEU A 402 4.35 67.16 52.21
CA LEU A 402 3.17 66.75 52.97
C LEU A 402 2.93 65.23 52.92
N ILE A 403 3.00 64.63 51.73
CA ILE A 403 2.66 63.22 51.51
C ILE A 403 3.60 62.31 52.31
N ASN A 404 3.01 61.44 53.13
CA ASN A 404 3.67 60.49 54.05
C ASN A 404 4.58 61.13 55.12
N LYS A 405 4.53 62.45 55.31
CA LYS A 405 5.41 63.17 56.24
C LYS A 405 4.64 63.92 57.31
N LEU A 406 3.54 64.56 56.94
CA LEU A 406 2.71 65.35 57.84
C LEU A 406 1.27 64.82 57.82
N GLY A 407 0.58 65.01 58.94
CA GLY A 407 -0.86 64.82 59.06
C GLY A 407 -1.62 66.13 58.91
N ASN A 408 -2.94 66.02 58.95
CA ASN A 408 -3.79 67.20 58.90
C ASN A 408 -3.72 68.03 60.20
N LEU A 409 -3.41 67.41 61.35
CA LEU A 409 -3.33 68.12 62.63
C LEU A 409 -2.15 69.09 62.69
N GLU A 410 -1.03 68.78 62.05
CA GLU A 410 0.13 69.67 61.95
C GLU A 410 -0.19 70.91 61.10
N LEU A 411 -1.07 70.78 60.11
CA LEU A 411 -1.59 71.87 59.29
C LEU A 411 -2.79 72.60 59.93
N THR A 412 -3.24 72.18 61.11
CA THR A 412 -4.32 72.83 61.85
C THR A 412 -3.76 73.72 62.96
N HIS A 413 -4.32 74.93 63.11
CA HIS A 413 -3.98 75.85 64.19
C HIS A 413 -4.20 75.19 65.57
N PRO A 414 -3.32 75.41 66.57
CA PRO A 414 -3.39 74.72 67.87
C PRO A 414 -4.77 74.70 68.53
N ASP A 415 -5.51 75.82 68.48
CA ASP A 415 -6.85 75.96 69.06
C ASP A 415 -7.89 74.98 68.47
N ASP A 416 -7.74 74.61 67.19
CA ASP A 416 -8.73 73.82 66.46
C ASP A 416 -8.32 72.34 66.32
N ARG A 417 -7.10 71.96 66.75
CA ARG A 417 -6.58 70.58 66.62
C ARG A 417 -7.45 69.54 67.31
N ALA A 418 -7.98 69.86 68.49
CA ALA A 418 -8.83 68.95 69.25
C ALA A 418 -10.13 68.62 68.46
N THR A 419 -10.73 69.64 67.86
CA THR A 419 -11.94 69.51 67.02
C THR A 419 -11.65 68.70 65.76
N VAL A 420 -10.55 68.97 65.05
CA VAL A 420 -10.16 68.21 63.85
C VAL A 420 -9.86 66.74 64.18
N ALA A 421 -9.15 66.48 65.28
CA ALA A 421 -8.80 65.13 65.73
C ALA A 421 -10.06 64.31 66.08
N GLU A 422 -11.00 64.91 66.80
CA GLU A 422 -12.28 64.27 67.13
C GLU A 422 -13.11 63.99 65.86
N ASN A 423 -13.16 64.94 64.93
CA ASN A 423 -13.84 64.76 63.65
C ASN A 423 -13.19 63.64 62.79
N ASN A 424 -11.87 63.48 62.84
CA ASN A 424 -11.19 62.34 62.20
C ASN A 424 -11.56 61.02 62.89
N ARG A 425 -11.54 60.99 64.23
CA ARG A 425 -11.88 59.80 65.02
C ARG A 425 -13.30 59.33 64.73
N LEU A 426 -14.29 60.22 64.76
CA LEU A 426 -15.70 59.91 64.48
C LEU A 426 -15.91 59.33 63.07
N ARG A 427 -15.17 59.83 62.08
CA ARG A 427 -15.19 59.31 60.69
C ARG A 427 -14.55 57.93 60.56
N LEU A 428 -13.37 57.73 61.18
CA LEU A 428 -12.67 56.44 61.14
C LEU A 428 -13.41 55.34 61.91
N GLU A 429 -14.09 55.69 63.00
CA GLU A 429 -14.98 54.78 63.75
C GLU A 429 -16.33 54.53 63.03
N LYS A 430 -16.54 55.10 61.84
CA LYS A 430 -17.77 55.02 61.03
C LYS A 430 -19.03 55.48 61.77
N LYS A 431 -18.89 56.31 62.80
CA LYS A 431 -20.03 56.90 63.55
C LYS A 431 -20.75 57.97 62.74
N ILE A 432 -20.06 58.58 61.77
CA ILE A 432 -20.60 59.59 60.84
C ILE A 432 -20.07 59.29 59.43
N LYS A 433 -20.93 59.36 58.40
CA LYS A 433 -20.56 59.05 57.00
C LYS A 433 -19.76 60.16 56.30
N SER A 434 -20.09 61.41 56.59
CA SER A 434 -19.42 62.60 56.06
C SER A 434 -19.59 63.73 57.06
N ILE A 435 -18.57 64.57 57.19
CA ILE A 435 -18.63 65.74 58.07
C ILE A 435 -18.12 66.97 57.33
N ARG A 436 -18.83 68.09 57.53
CA ARG A 436 -18.48 69.41 57.01
C ARG A 436 -18.26 70.33 58.21
N TYR A 437 -17.09 70.95 58.30
CA TYR A 437 -16.77 71.87 59.39
C TYR A 437 -15.68 72.84 58.96
N ASP A 438 -15.63 73.99 59.63
CA ASP A 438 -14.62 75.00 59.42
C ASP A 438 -13.55 74.91 60.50
N PHE A 439 -12.30 75.14 60.11
CA PHE A 439 -11.18 75.24 61.04
C PHE A 439 -10.15 76.25 60.53
N LYS A 440 -9.29 76.73 61.43
CA LYS A 440 -8.14 77.57 61.11
C LYS A 440 -6.98 76.70 60.65
N GLY A 441 -6.65 76.77 59.36
CA GLY A 441 -5.45 76.18 58.77
C GLY A 441 -4.20 77.01 59.07
N LEU A 442 -3.08 76.34 59.28
CA LEU A 442 -1.76 76.91 59.54
C LEU A 442 -0.84 76.69 58.35
N ARG A 443 -0.40 77.77 57.70
CA ARG A 443 0.53 77.71 56.57
C ARG A 443 1.97 77.47 57.02
N LYS A 444 2.83 77.07 56.07
CA LYS A 444 4.27 76.89 56.28
C LYS A 444 4.98 78.14 56.82
N ASP A 445 4.51 79.33 56.42
CA ASP A 445 5.04 80.62 56.87
C ASP A 445 4.51 81.07 58.24
N GLY A 446 3.64 80.27 58.87
CA GLY A 446 3.00 80.56 60.15
C GLY A 446 1.72 81.39 60.05
N SER A 447 1.33 81.84 58.85
CA SER A 447 0.06 82.57 58.67
C SER A 447 -1.15 81.64 58.81
N VAL A 448 -2.27 82.21 59.25
CA VAL A 448 -3.51 81.47 59.52
C VAL A 448 -4.59 81.84 58.48
N PHE A 449 -5.38 80.87 58.06
CA PHE A 449 -6.54 81.08 57.20
C PHE A 449 -7.67 80.12 57.52
N TYR A 450 -8.90 80.45 57.11
CA TYR A 450 -10.05 79.59 57.33
C TYR A 450 -10.16 78.54 56.22
N VAL A 451 -10.35 77.28 56.61
CA VAL A 451 -10.52 76.13 55.74
C VAL A 451 -11.84 75.47 56.07
N GLU A 452 -12.71 75.36 55.07
CA GLU A 452 -13.88 74.50 55.16
C GLU A 452 -13.50 73.08 54.71
N ALA A 453 -13.56 72.11 55.62
CA ALA A 453 -13.26 70.72 55.33
C ALA A 453 -14.55 69.95 55.07
N HIS A 454 -14.63 69.25 53.94
CA HIS A 454 -15.64 68.22 53.72
C HIS A 454 -14.93 66.91 53.37
N GLY A 455 -15.22 65.85 54.11
CA GLY A 455 -14.62 64.54 53.84
C GLY A 455 -15.49 63.40 54.36
N SER A 456 -15.35 62.25 53.71
CA SER A 456 -16.04 61.00 54.02
C SER A 456 -15.04 59.87 54.17
N THR A 457 -15.43 58.75 54.78
CA THR A 457 -14.55 57.61 54.95
C THR A 457 -14.55 56.74 53.69
N ILE A 458 -13.37 56.40 53.18
CA ILE A 458 -13.19 55.45 52.08
C ILE A 458 -12.37 54.23 52.52
N ASP A 459 -12.44 53.13 51.77
CA ASP A 459 -11.47 52.04 51.92
C ASP A 459 -10.28 52.32 50.99
N TYR A 460 -9.09 52.44 51.56
CA TYR A 460 -7.86 52.60 50.80
C TYR A 460 -6.86 51.54 51.26
N GLN A 461 -6.39 50.71 50.33
CA GLN A 461 -5.48 49.59 50.62
C GLN A 461 -6.02 48.63 51.70
N GLY A 462 -7.33 48.39 51.73
CA GLY A 462 -7.98 47.43 52.65
C GLY A 462 -8.17 47.95 54.08
N ARG A 463 -7.92 49.24 54.33
CA ARG A 463 -8.08 49.87 55.64
C ARG A 463 -8.83 51.21 55.50
N PRO A 464 -9.58 51.63 56.53
CA PRO A 464 -10.28 52.91 56.51
C PRO A 464 -9.30 54.09 56.30
N ALA A 465 -9.69 55.02 55.44
CA ALA A 465 -9.02 56.28 55.19
C ALA A 465 -10.07 57.40 55.12
N ILE A 466 -9.64 58.64 55.27
CA ILE A 466 -10.49 59.85 55.21
C ILE A 466 -10.16 60.66 53.96
#